data_AF-A0A0A6ZSF1-F1
#
_entry.id   AF-A0A0A6ZSF1-F1
#
_cell.length_a   1.000
_cell.length_b   1.000
_cell.length_c   1.000
_cell.angle_alpha   90.00
_cell.angle_beta   90.00
_cell.angle_gamma   90.00
#
_symmetry.space_group_name_H-M   'P 1'
#
loop_
_entity.id
_entity.type
_entity.pdbx_description
1 polymer ?
#
loop_
_entity_poly.entity_id
_entity_poly.type
_entity_poly.pdbx_seq_one_letter_code
_entity_poly.pdbx_strand_id
1 'polypeptide(L)' 'MNYWSNYPKFFVSLMKSFYGDAAQKENNWGYDWLPKWDQTYDVIKYFNMMDEGKVTGYFCQGFNPVASFPDKTKW' A
#
# COMPACT_ATOMS: atom_id res chain seq x y z
N MET A 1 -24.15 14.09 12.15
CA MET A 1 -23.13 13.55 13.06
C MET A 1 -22.05 12.91 12.19
N ASN A 2 -20.82 13.42 12.20
CA ASN A 2 -19.74 12.88 11.36
C ASN A 2 -18.86 11.95 12.19
N TYR A 3 -19.05 10.63 12.05
CA TYR A 3 -18.30 9.60 12.81
C TYR A 3 -16.79 9.64 12.53
N TRP A 4 -16.40 10.10 11.35
CA TRP A 4 -15.01 10.24 10.93
C TRP A 4 -14.23 11.31 11.69
N SER A 5 -14.87 12.13 12.54
CA SER A 5 -14.15 12.98 13.49
C SER A 5 -13.26 12.17 14.45
N ASN A 6 -13.52 10.86 14.62
CA ASN A 6 -12.71 9.95 15.44
C ASN A 6 -11.47 9.38 14.70
N TYR A 7 -11.21 9.76 13.44
CA TYR A 7 -10.11 9.20 12.64
C TYR A 7 -8.74 9.14 13.34
N PRO A 8 -8.30 10.17 14.10
CA PRO A 8 -7.00 10.10 14.80
C PRO A 8 -6.92 8.93 15.79
N LYS A 9 -8.03 8.54 16.42
CA LYS A 9 -8.07 7.39 17.34
C LYS A 9 -7.82 6.08 16.60
N PHE A 10 -8.41 5.92 15.41
CA PHE A 10 -8.21 4.72 14.58
C PHE A 10 -6.77 4.64 14.06
N PHE A 11 -6.21 5.77 13.61
CA PHE A 11 -4.84 5.81 13.10
C PHE A 11 -3.81 5.43 14.18
N VAL A 12 -3.90 6.03 15.38
CA VAL A 12 -2.98 5.70 16.48
C VAL A 12 -3.12 4.23 16.90
N SER A 13 -4.35 3.70 17.00
CA SER A 13 -4.57 2.29 17.31
C SER A 13 -3.96 1.34 16.27
N LEU A 14 -4.04 1.67 14.98
CA LEU A 14 -3.38 0.91 13.91
C LEU A 14 -1.84 0.91 14.09
N MET A 15 -1.25 2.07 14.36
CA MET A 15 0.20 2.18 14.58
C MET A 15 0.65 1.39 15.80
N LYS A 16 -0.13 1.35 16.89
CA LYS A 16 0.14 0.49 18.04
C LYS A 16 0.03 -0.99 17.70
N SER A 17 -0.86 -1.39 16.78
CA SER A 17 -0.93 -2.79 16.32
C SER A 17 0.24 -3.19 15.42
N PHE A 18 0.78 -2.29 14.61
CA PHE A 18 1.95 -2.57 13.76
C PHE A 18 3.27 -2.56 14.51
N TYR A 19 3.46 -1.58 15.40
CA TYR A 19 4.77 -1.29 15.98
C TYR A 19 4.84 -1.46 17.50
N GLY A 20 3.73 -1.79 18.17
CA GLY A 20 3.70 -2.07 19.61
C GLY A 20 4.31 -0.95 20.45
N ASP A 21 5.34 -1.28 21.22
CA ASP A 21 6.06 -0.36 22.10
C ASP A 21 6.89 0.68 21.35
N ALA A 22 7.20 0.46 20.06
CA ALA A 22 7.96 1.39 19.26
C ALA A 22 7.11 2.56 18.72
N ALA A 23 5.78 2.47 18.74
CA ALA A 23 4.88 3.58 18.42
C ALA A 23 4.56 4.39 19.70
N GLN A 24 5.19 5.55 19.85
CA GLN A 24 5.03 6.46 20.99
C GLN A 24 4.69 7.88 20.51
N LYS A 25 4.33 8.77 21.43
CA LYS A 25 3.93 10.13 21.04
C LYS A 25 5.12 10.94 20.49
N GLU A 26 6.31 10.69 21.01
CA GLU A 26 7.55 11.41 20.72
C GLU A 26 8.03 11.19 19.28
N ASN A 27 7.73 10.01 18.69
CA ASN A 27 8.04 9.69 17.30
C ASN A 27 6.80 9.73 16.39
N ASN A 28 5.77 10.46 16.78
CA ASN A 28 4.51 10.57 16.04
C ASN A 28 3.90 9.20 15.70
N TRP A 29 4.00 8.24 16.62
CA TRP A 29 3.50 6.87 16.45
C TRP A 29 4.15 6.12 15.28
N GLY A 30 5.37 6.48 14.88
CA GLY A 30 6.04 5.86 13.73
C GLY A 30 5.49 6.31 12.37
N TYR A 31 4.83 7.47 12.31
CA TYR A 31 4.24 8.01 11.08
C TYR A 31 5.20 8.06 9.88
N ASP A 32 6.50 8.24 10.15
CA ASP A 32 7.53 8.31 9.10
C ASP A 32 8.01 6.96 8.57
N TRP A 33 7.64 5.86 9.22
CA TRP A 33 7.95 4.51 8.72
C TRP A 33 6.98 4.03 7.65
N LEU A 34 5.82 4.68 7.53
CA LEU A 34 4.87 4.37 6.49
C LEU A 34 5.38 4.92 5.14
N PRO A 35 5.35 4.13 4.06
CA PRO A 35 5.65 4.64 2.73
C PRO A 35 4.59 5.65 2.32
N LYS A 36 5.02 6.87 2.03
CA LYS A 36 4.16 7.95 1.54
C LYS A 36 4.21 7.93 0.02
N TRP A 37 3.04 7.82 -0.61
CA TRP A 37 2.90 7.68 -2.05
C TRP A 37 3.00 9.04 -2.75
N ASP A 38 3.70 9.10 -3.88
CA ASP A 38 3.71 10.23 -4.82
C ASP A 38 2.51 10.15 -5.77
N GLN A 39 2.08 8.93 -6.10
CA GLN A 39 0.95 8.64 -6.97
C GLN A 39 0.32 7.29 -6.62
N THR A 40 -0.89 7.05 -7.12
CA THR A 40 -1.48 5.72 -7.09
C THR A 40 -0.78 4.82 -8.11
N TYR A 41 -0.28 3.67 -7.65
CA TYR A 41 0.27 2.59 -8.45
C TYR A 41 -0.79 1.51 -8.65
N ASP A 42 -1.80 1.82 -9.48
CA ASP A 42 -2.82 0.84 -9.86
C ASP A 42 -2.22 -0.26 -10.74
N VAL A 43 -2.95 -1.37 -10.88
CA VAL A 43 -2.48 -2.54 -11.63
C VAL A 43 -2.07 -2.19 -13.06
N ILE A 44 -2.83 -1.40 -13.81
CA ILE A 44 -2.52 -1.10 -15.21
C ILE A 44 -1.24 -0.26 -15.30
N LYS A 45 -1.09 0.75 -14.45
CA LYS A 45 0.14 1.55 -14.39
C LYS A 45 1.34 0.70 -13.99
N TYR A 46 1.20 -0.17 -13.00
CA TYR A 46 2.29 -1.04 -12.55
C TYR A 46 2.71 -2.05 -13.62
N PHE A 47 1.77 -2.60 -14.40
CA PHE A 47 2.08 -3.45 -15.55
C PHE A 47 2.72 -2.67 -16.70
N ASN A 48 2.28 -1.45 -17.01
CA ASN A 48 3.00 -0.60 -17.98
C ASN A 48 4.44 -0.32 -17.51
N MET A 49 4.68 -0.10 -16.22
CA MET A 49 6.03 0.03 -15.68
C MET A 49 6.84 -1.27 -15.82
N MET A 50 6.19 -2.43 -15.72
CA MET A 50 6.81 -3.74 -15.94
C MET A 50 7.23 -3.93 -17.40
N ASP A 51 6.38 -3.54 -18.35
CA ASP A 51 6.69 -3.54 -19.80
C ASP A 51 7.84 -2.58 -20.14
N GLU A 52 7.93 -1.43 -19.45
CA GLU A 52 9.08 -0.52 -19.52
C GLU A 52 10.33 -1.03 -18.78
N GLY A 53 10.31 -2.24 -18.20
CA GLY A 53 11.44 -2.83 -17.47
C GLY A 53 11.75 -2.18 -16.12
N LYS A 54 10.84 -1.37 -15.57
CA LYS A 54 11.00 -0.66 -14.28
C LYS A 54 10.58 -1.48 -13.06
N VAL A 55 10.11 -2.71 -13.26
CA VAL A 55 9.70 -3.63 -12.19
C VAL A 55 10.60 -4.85 -12.21
N THR A 56 11.34 -5.09 -11.12
CA THR A 56 12.29 -6.20 -11.01
C THR A 56 11.64 -7.52 -10.59
N GLY A 57 10.57 -7.48 -9.80
CA GLY A 57 9.93 -8.68 -9.26
C GLY A 57 8.45 -8.46 -8.94
N TYR A 58 7.69 -9.56 -8.92
CA TYR A 58 6.25 -9.55 -8.70
C TYR A 58 5.84 -10.72 -7.79
N PHE A 59 5.03 -10.43 -6.76
CA PHE A 59 4.49 -11.42 -5.84
C PHE A 59 3.00 -11.68 -6.15
N CYS A 60 2.65 -12.92 -6.50
CA CYS A 60 1.27 -13.34 -6.76
C CYS A 60 0.76 -14.25 -5.63
N GLN A 61 0.10 -13.68 -4.61
CA GLN A 61 -0.51 -14.47 -3.54
C GLN A 61 -2.00 -14.70 -3.83
N GLY A 62 -2.36 -15.91 -4.26
CA GLY A 62 -3.77 -16.30 -4.50
C GLY A 62 -4.48 -15.51 -5.61
N PHE A 63 -3.72 -14.76 -6.41
CA PHE A 63 -4.21 -13.95 -7.53
C PHE A 63 -3.55 -14.46 -8.82
N ASN A 64 -4.33 -14.74 -9.86
CA ASN A 64 -3.82 -15.19 -11.17
C ASN A 64 -3.84 -14.04 -12.19
N PRO A 65 -2.78 -13.22 -12.26
CA PRO A 65 -2.76 -12.02 -13.10
C PRO A 65 -2.87 -12.33 -14.60
N VAL A 66 -2.34 -13.49 -15.04
CA VAL A 66 -2.32 -13.90 -16.46
C VAL A 66 -3.71 -14.18 -17.01
N ALA A 67 -4.64 -14.62 -16.16
CA ALA A 67 -6.02 -14.92 -16.57
C ALA A 67 -6.99 -13.75 -16.32
N SER A 68 -6.69 -12.91 -15.32
CA SER A 68 -7.63 -11.92 -14.80
C SER A 68 -7.38 -10.49 -15.30
N PHE A 69 -6.20 -10.20 -15.86
CA PHE A 69 -5.94 -8.88 -16.43
C PHE A 69 -6.34 -8.77 -17.90
N PRO A 70 -6.80 -7.59 -18.35
CA PRO A 70 -7.11 -7.33 -19.75
C PRO A 70 -5.84 -7.39 -20.60
N ASP A 71 -5.98 -7.89 -21.82
CA ASP A 71 -4.92 -8.08 -22.81
C ASP A 71 -3.84 -9.09 -22.40
N LYS A 72 -4.22 -10.37 -22.35
CA LYS A 72 -3.34 -11.51 -22.04
C LYS A 72 -2.10 -11.63 -22.93
N THR A 73 -2.13 -11.03 -24.12
CA THR A 73 -1.03 -11.12 -25.10
C THR A 73 0.06 -10.09 -24.89
N LYS A 74 -0.23 -9.02 -24.13
CA LYS A 74 0.73 -7.95 -23.84
C LYS A 74 1.68 -8.29 -22.69
N TRP A 75 1.37 -9.30 -21.88
CA TRP A 75 2.07 -9.63 -20.62
C TRP A 75 2.52 -11.08 -20.58
#